data_AF-A0A5J5C1R7-F1
#
_entry.id   AF-A0A5J5C1R7-F1
#
_cell.length_a   1.000
_cell.length_b   1.000
_cell.length_c   1.000
_cell.angle_alpha   90.00
_cell.angle_beta   90.00
_cell.angle_gamma   90.00
#
_symmetry.space_group_name_H-M   'P 1'
#
loop_
_entity.id
_entity.type
_entity.pdbx_description
1 polymer ?
#
loop_
_entity_poly.entity_id
_entity_poly.type
_entity_poly.pdbx_seq_one_letter_code
_entity_poly.pdbx_strand_id
1 'polypeptide(L)'
;MAIISTSQLTAAFGILGNIVSFLVFLSPLPTFYKIYKKKSTEGFQSIPYVVALFSAMLTFYYAFLTTNAILLITINSIGIVIECTYLVLFMIYATKDAKRLVIKTKSVKYMPFSLSFFLTLSAVMWFFYGFLKNDYFIATPNILGFLFGIAQMLLYIIYKNKKKEVGLHESTRVVDLSTLEMKENSKTGVLDQSEDDNIQVNEDARHKPIQPSESNV
;
A
#
# COMPACT_ATOMS: atom_id res chain seq x y z
N MET A 1 10.95 39.80 -43.54
CA MET A 1 10.88 39.17 -42.21
C MET A 1 9.95 37.98 -42.36
N ALA A 2 10.45 36.75 -42.31
CA ALA A 2 9.61 35.56 -42.55
C ALA A 2 8.66 35.38 -41.35
N ILE A 3 7.35 35.49 -41.60
CA ILE A 3 6.32 35.28 -40.57
C ILE A 3 6.18 33.78 -40.37
N ILE A 4 6.55 33.29 -39.17
CA ILE A 4 6.38 31.88 -38.80
C ILE A 4 4.88 31.58 -38.80
N SER A 5 4.47 30.57 -39.57
CA SER A 5 3.07 30.14 -39.62
C SER A 5 2.68 29.38 -38.34
N THR A 6 1.40 29.47 -37.96
CA THR A 6 0.86 28.78 -36.78
C THR A 6 1.08 27.27 -36.85
N SER A 7 1.01 26.67 -38.04
CA SER A 7 1.27 25.24 -38.26
C SER A 7 2.73 24.84 -37.98
N GLN A 8 3.69 25.66 -38.40
CA GLN A 8 5.12 25.44 -38.10
C GLN A 8 5.39 25.52 -36.59
N LEU A 9 4.74 26.46 -35.90
CA LEU A 9 4.87 26.61 -34.46
C LEU A 9 4.25 25.42 -33.70
N THR A 10 3.06 24.95 -34.12
CA THR A 10 2.42 23.75 -33.55
C THR A 10 3.28 22.50 -33.73
N ALA A 11 3.88 22.30 -34.91
CA ALA A 11 4.78 21.17 -35.15
C ALA A 11 6.04 21.25 -34.27
N ALA A 12 6.66 22.44 -34.18
CA ALA A 12 7.86 22.65 -33.36
C ALA A 12 7.61 22.35 -31.88
N PHE A 13 6.52 22.89 -31.31
CA PHE A 13 6.15 22.60 -29.92
C PHE A 13 5.74 21.15 -29.70
N GLY A 14 5.08 20.51 -30.66
CA GLY A 14 4.75 19.09 -30.59
C GLY A 14 5.98 18.20 -30.51
N ILE A 15 6.99 18.47 -31.35
CA ILE A 15 8.28 17.74 -31.35
C ILE A 15 9.04 17.99 -30.05
N LEU A 16 9.15 19.26 -29.62
CA LEU A 16 9.84 19.61 -28.38
C LEU A 16 9.17 18.95 -27.17
N GLY A 17 7.83 18.98 -27.11
CA GLY A 17 7.04 18.32 -26.07
C GLY A 17 7.24 16.80 -26.05
N ASN A 18 7.37 16.16 -27.22
CA ASN A 18 7.69 14.73 -27.33
C ASN A 18 9.08 14.42 -26.74
N ILE A 19 10.10 15.22 -27.07
CA ILE A 19 11.46 15.03 -26.55
C ILE A 19 11.48 15.17 -25.03
N VAL A 20 10.87 16.24 -24.49
CA VAL A 20 10.82 16.47 -23.04
C VAL A 20 10.05 15.35 -22.34
N SER A 21 8.90 14.95 -22.87
CA SER A 21 8.09 13.87 -22.30
C SER A 21 8.85 12.54 -22.25
N PHE A 22 9.63 12.24 -23.30
CA PHE A 22 10.48 11.06 -23.32
C PHE A 22 11.53 11.10 -22.20
N LEU A 23 12.21 12.24 -22.01
CA LEU A 23 13.17 12.42 -20.92
C LEU A 23 12.50 12.30 -19.54
N VAL A 24 11.26 12.78 -19.38
CA VAL A 24 10.47 12.63 -18.15
C VAL A 24 10.16 11.16 -17.86
N PHE A 25 9.81 10.36 -18.87
CA PHE A 25 9.63 8.91 -18.70
C PHE A 25 10.92 8.18 -18.29
N LEU A 26 12.10 8.74 -18.60
CA LEU A 26 13.39 8.20 -18.16
C LEU A 26 13.80 8.66 -16.76
N SER A 27 13.14 9.68 -16.20
CA SER A 27 13.46 10.22 -14.86
C SER A 27 13.46 9.18 -13.72
N PRO A 28 12.65 8.09 -13.74
CA PRO A 28 12.69 7.07 -12.70
C PRO A 28 13.84 6.06 -12.85
N LEU A 29 14.62 6.09 -13.94
CA LEU A 29 15.70 5.13 -14.19
C LEU A 29 16.70 5.02 -13.02
N PRO A 30 17.17 6.11 -12.38
CA PRO A 30 18.07 6.01 -11.23
C PRO A 30 17.44 5.25 -10.06
N THR A 31 16.13 5.41 -9.85
CA THR A 31 15.37 4.66 -8.84
C THR A 31 15.31 3.19 -9.20
N PHE A 32 14.97 2.84 -10.44
CA PHE A 32 14.92 1.44 -10.88
C PHE A 32 16.29 0.77 -10.92
N TYR A 33 17.35 1.51 -11.20
CA TYR A 33 18.73 1.03 -11.08
C TYR A 33 19.06 0.64 -9.63
N LYS A 34 18.64 1.46 -8.64
CA LYS A 34 18.77 1.10 -7.21
C LYS A 34 17.97 -0.16 -6.88
N ILE A 35 16.70 -0.23 -7.31
CA ILE A 35 15.83 -1.41 -7.11
C ILE A 35 16.50 -2.67 -7.69
N TYR A 36 17.06 -2.59 -8.89
CA TYR A 36 17.76 -3.68 -9.55
C TYR A 36 19.01 -4.13 -8.79
N LYS A 37 19.84 -3.19 -8.32
CA LYS A 37 21.08 -3.47 -7.57
C LYS A 37 20.79 -4.04 -6.18
N LYS A 38 19.76 -3.53 -5.51
CA LYS A 38 19.36 -3.90 -4.15
C LYS A 38 18.44 -5.12 -4.10
N LYS A 39 17.89 -5.55 -5.23
CA LYS A 39 16.93 -6.66 -5.35
C LYS A 39 15.71 -6.49 -4.42
N SER A 40 15.37 -5.24 -4.12
CA SER A 40 14.32 -4.83 -3.18
C SER A 40 13.79 -3.47 -3.60
N THR A 41 12.49 -3.24 -3.41
CA THR A 41 11.86 -1.94 -3.64
C THR A 41 12.15 -0.93 -2.54
N GLU A 42 12.87 -1.27 -1.47
CA GLU A 42 13.34 -0.35 -0.40
C GLU A 42 12.30 0.69 0.09
N GLY A 43 11.00 0.37 0.05
CA GLY A 43 9.91 1.28 0.43
C GLY A 43 9.39 2.23 -0.66
N PHE A 44 10.00 2.24 -1.86
CA PHE A 44 9.47 2.93 -3.03
C PHE A 44 8.04 2.47 -3.32
N GLN A 45 7.19 3.39 -3.78
CA GLN A 45 5.78 3.13 -4.05
C GLN A 45 5.56 2.93 -5.55
N SER A 46 4.69 1.99 -5.93
CA SER A 46 4.32 1.77 -7.33
C SER A 46 3.23 2.72 -7.83
N ILE A 47 2.54 3.42 -6.93
CA ILE A 47 1.40 4.30 -7.23
C ILE A 47 1.69 5.30 -8.36
N PRO A 48 2.84 6.00 -8.40
CA PRO A 48 3.12 6.97 -9.45
C PRO A 48 3.11 6.35 -10.85
N TYR A 49 3.68 5.15 -11.00
CA TYR A 49 3.76 4.43 -12.29
C TYR A 49 2.39 3.93 -12.75
N VAL A 50 1.57 3.47 -11.81
CA VAL A 50 0.19 3.04 -12.09
C VAL A 50 -0.67 4.22 -12.58
N VAL A 51 -0.56 5.37 -11.91
CA VAL A 51 -1.30 6.59 -12.28
C VAL A 51 -0.81 7.14 -13.62
N ALA A 52 0.51 7.15 -13.85
CA ALA A 52 1.10 7.58 -15.11
C ALA A 52 0.66 6.68 -16.27
N LEU A 53 0.67 5.35 -16.08
CA LEU A 53 0.18 4.40 -17.08
C LEU A 53 -1.29 4.65 -17.43
N PHE A 54 -2.16 4.87 -16.43
CA PHE A 54 -3.57 5.16 -16.69
C PHE A 54 -3.77 6.47 -17.45
N SER A 55 -3.08 7.53 -17.04
CA SER A 55 -3.11 8.82 -17.71
C SER A 55 -2.65 8.71 -19.17
N ALA A 56 -1.57 7.96 -19.42
CA ALA A 56 -1.06 7.70 -20.76
C ALA A 56 -2.06 6.91 -21.62
N MET A 57 -2.74 5.91 -21.05
CA MET A 57 -3.81 5.16 -21.75
C MET A 57 -4.99 6.06 -22.12
N LEU A 58 -5.45 6.93 -21.21
CA LEU A 58 -6.53 7.88 -21.49
C LEU A 58 -6.14 8.88 -22.58
N THR A 59 -4.92 9.41 -22.51
CA THR A 59 -4.41 10.38 -23.49
C THR A 59 -4.19 9.73 -24.85
N PHE A 60 -3.69 8.49 -24.88
CA PHE A 60 -3.56 7.68 -26.09
C PHE A 60 -4.93 7.44 -26.74
N TYR A 61 -5.94 7.08 -25.95
CA TYR A 61 -7.31 6.90 -26.44
C TYR A 61 -7.89 8.20 -27.01
N TYR A 62 -7.74 9.32 -26.29
CA TYR A 62 -8.14 10.64 -26.80
C TYR A 62 -7.45 11.01 -28.11
N ALA A 63 -6.14 10.76 -28.21
CA ALA A 63 -5.36 11.03 -29.41
C ALA A 63 -5.80 10.16 -30.59
N PHE A 64 -6.19 8.90 -30.33
CA PHE A 64 -6.72 8.01 -31.36
C PHE A 64 -8.05 8.51 -31.95
N LEU A 65 -8.87 9.19 -31.15
CA LEU A 65 -10.14 9.78 -31.59
C LEU A 65 -9.96 11.13 -32.31
N THR A 66 -8.80 11.78 -32.15
CA THR A 66 -8.53 13.12 -32.68
C THR A 66 -7.82 13.07 -34.03
N THR A 67 -8.33 13.78 -35.03
CA THR A 67 -7.67 13.88 -36.35
C THR A 67 -6.33 14.60 -36.23
N ASN A 68 -5.28 14.08 -36.90
CA ASN A 68 -3.92 14.65 -36.93
C ASN A 68 -3.16 14.66 -35.58
N ALA A 69 -3.45 13.73 -34.66
CA ALA A 69 -2.79 13.65 -33.35
C ALA A 69 -1.58 12.70 -33.28
N ILE A 70 -0.85 12.50 -34.40
CA ILE A 70 0.25 11.51 -34.50
C ILE A 70 1.28 11.68 -33.39
N LEU A 71 1.70 12.92 -33.09
CA LEU A 71 2.68 13.21 -32.05
C LEU A 71 2.20 12.87 -30.62
N LEU A 72 0.89 12.87 -30.37
CA LEU A 72 0.33 12.44 -29.08
C LEU A 72 0.27 10.90 -29.02
N ILE A 73 -0.09 10.26 -30.14
CA ILE A 73 -0.12 8.80 -30.26
C ILE A 73 1.27 8.22 -30.00
N THR A 74 2.32 8.77 -30.64
CA THR A 74 3.69 8.28 -30.51
C THR A 74 4.20 8.35 -29.08
N ILE A 75 4.09 9.52 -28.43
CA ILE A 75 4.66 9.71 -27.09
C ILE A 75 3.93 8.89 -26.03
N ASN A 76 2.60 8.80 -26.10
CA ASN A 76 1.84 8.03 -25.12
C ASN A 76 2.02 6.52 -25.33
N SER A 77 2.20 6.06 -26.58
CA SER A 77 2.56 4.66 -26.84
C SER A 77 3.88 4.28 -26.18
N ILE A 78 4.91 5.12 -26.34
CA ILE A 78 6.22 4.91 -25.71
C ILE A 78 6.09 4.96 -24.18
N GLY A 79 5.35 5.93 -23.66
CA GLY A 79 5.06 6.05 -22.22
C GLY A 79 4.42 4.79 -21.64
N ILE A 80 3.40 4.24 -22.31
CA ILE A 80 2.75 2.99 -21.90
C ILE A 80 3.76 1.84 -21.80
N VAL A 81 4.64 1.69 -22.79
CA VAL A 81 5.66 0.61 -22.79
C VAL A 81 6.66 0.80 -21.64
N ILE A 82 7.13 2.02 -21.40
CA ILE A 82 8.08 2.34 -20.33
C ILE A 82 7.44 2.11 -18.96
N GLU A 83 6.23 2.62 -18.72
CA GLU A 83 5.53 2.47 -17.43
C GLU A 83 5.17 1.01 -17.15
N CYS A 84 4.77 0.24 -18.17
CA CYS A 84 4.60 -1.21 -18.05
C CYS A 84 5.90 -1.91 -17.63
N THR A 85 7.04 -1.53 -18.23
CA THR A 85 8.35 -2.08 -17.87
C THR A 85 8.70 -1.77 -16.41
N TYR A 86 8.47 -0.54 -15.96
CA TYR A 86 8.67 -0.15 -14.57
C TYR A 86 7.79 -0.95 -13.61
N LEU A 87 6.50 -1.13 -13.92
CA LEU A 87 5.60 -1.93 -13.09
C LEU A 87 6.01 -3.40 -13.02
N VAL A 88 6.48 -3.99 -14.13
CA VAL A 88 6.99 -5.37 -14.15
C VAL A 88 8.24 -5.50 -13.30
N LEU A 89 9.22 -4.60 -13.45
CA LEU A 89 10.43 -4.59 -12.62
C LEU A 89 10.09 -4.41 -11.14
N PHE A 90 9.16 -3.51 -10.83
CA PHE A 90 8.70 -3.30 -9.46
C PHE A 90 8.06 -4.57 -8.89
N MET A 91 7.28 -5.32 -9.67
CA MET A 91 6.67 -6.58 -9.24
C MET A 91 7.69 -7.69 -9.00
N ILE A 92 8.71 -7.81 -9.86
CA ILE A 92 9.78 -8.81 -9.75
C ILE A 92 10.58 -8.57 -8.47
N TYR A 93 10.96 -7.32 -8.21
CA TYR A 93 11.81 -6.93 -7.07
C TYR A 93 11.03 -6.56 -5.81
N ALA A 94 9.70 -6.56 -5.84
CA ALA A 94 8.87 -6.43 -4.65
C ALA A 94 9.19 -7.57 -3.67
N THR A 95 9.73 -7.20 -2.51
CA THR A 95 10.26 -8.12 -1.51
C THR A 95 9.23 -9.14 -1.06
N LYS A 96 9.74 -10.34 -0.69
CA LYS A 96 8.94 -11.39 -0.04
C LYS A 96 8.21 -10.85 1.18
N ASP A 97 8.73 -9.83 1.86
CA ASP A 97 8.06 -9.16 2.97
C ASP A 97 6.88 -8.29 2.57
N ALA A 98 6.87 -7.62 1.41
CA ALA A 98 5.65 -6.98 0.90
C ALA A 98 4.58 -8.02 0.56
N LYS A 99 4.99 -9.15 -0.06
CA LYS A 99 4.09 -10.28 -0.36
C LYS A 99 3.58 -10.96 0.92
N ARG A 100 4.44 -11.14 1.92
CA ARG A 100 4.14 -11.75 3.23
C ARG A 100 3.39 -10.78 4.13
N LEU A 101 3.59 -9.47 4.03
CA LEU A 101 2.80 -8.43 4.69
C LEU A 101 1.41 -8.35 4.08
N VAL A 102 1.25 -8.48 2.76
CA VAL A 102 -0.08 -8.58 2.11
C VAL A 102 -0.84 -9.81 2.62
N ILE A 103 -0.15 -10.95 2.77
CA ILE A 103 -0.73 -12.19 3.31
C ILE A 103 -0.99 -12.09 4.83
N LYS A 104 -0.06 -11.56 5.61
CA LYS A 104 -0.10 -11.52 7.09
C LYS A 104 -0.94 -10.37 7.63
N THR A 105 -0.94 -9.21 6.97
CA THR A 105 -1.77 -8.07 7.37
C THR A 105 -3.17 -8.11 6.80
N LYS A 106 -3.53 -9.03 5.88
CA LYS A 106 -4.85 -9.01 5.22
C LYS A 106 -5.22 -7.63 4.65
N SER A 107 -4.22 -6.76 4.44
CA SER A 107 -4.40 -5.34 4.20
C SER A 107 -4.06 -5.08 2.76
N VAL A 108 -5.08 -4.76 2.00
CA VAL A 108 -5.01 -4.59 0.57
C VAL A 108 -4.47 -3.23 0.16
N LYS A 109 -3.64 -2.65 1.03
CA LYS A 109 -3.16 -1.26 0.90
C LYS A 109 -2.03 -1.15 -0.14
N TYR A 110 -1.32 -2.24 -0.48
CA TYR A 110 -0.16 -2.17 -1.39
C TYR A 110 0.06 -3.33 -2.41
N MET A 111 -0.88 -4.27 -2.63
CA MET A 111 -0.92 -5.23 -3.77
C MET A 111 -2.22 -6.08 -3.63
N PRO A 112 -3.00 -6.53 -4.64
CA PRO A 112 -2.96 -6.43 -6.11
C PRO A 112 -4.17 -5.67 -6.71
N PHE A 113 -4.87 -4.81 -5.95
CA PHE A 113 -6.10 -4.17 -6.42
C PHE A 113 -5.91 -3.34 -7.70
N SER A 114 -4.93 -2.43 -7.72
CA SER A 114 -4.74 -1.57 -8.90
C SER A 114 -4.38 -2.40 -10.12
N LEU A 115 -3.54 -3.42 -9.96
CA LEU A 115 -3.16 -4.30 -11.06
C LEU A 115 -4.36 -5.11 -11.56
N SER A 116 -5.13 -5.74 -10.67
CA SER A 116 -6.39 -6.41 -11.01
C SER A 116 -7.37 -5.45 -11.68
N PHE A 117 -7.50 -4.21 -11.20
CA PHE A 117 -8.36 -3.18 -11.77
C PHE A 117 -7.93 -2.82 -13.20
N PHE A 118 -6.64 -2.57 -13.45
CA PHE A 118 -6.14 -2.27 -14.78
C PHE A 118 -6.18 -3.46 -15.74
N LEU A 119 -5.94 -4.67 -15.26
CA LEU A 119 -6.15 -5.90 -16.02
C LEU A 119 -7.63 -6.11 -16.37
N THR A 120 -8.53 -5.81 -15.43
CA THR A 120 -9.98 -5.89 -15.67
C THR A 120 -10.39 -4.85 -16.72
N LEU A 121 -9.90 -3.61 -16.62
CA LEU A 121 -10.20 -2.55 -17.58
C LEU A 121 -9.66 -2.89 -18.98
N SER A 122 -8.46 -3.47 -19.05
CA SER A 122 -7.88 -3.97 -20.29
C SER A 122 -8.72 -5.10 -20.90
N ALA A 123 -9.10 -6.10 -20.10
CA ALA A 123 -9.95 -7.20 -20.55
C ALA A 123 -11.32 -6.70 -21.06
N VAL A 124 -11.91 -5.70 -20.40
CA VAL A 124 -13.16 -5.05 -20.84
C VAL A 124 -12.97 -4.36 -22.20
N MET A 125 -11.90 -3.58 -22.37
CA MET A 125 -11.62 -2.89 -23.63
C MET A 125 -11.44 -3.86 -24.80
N TRP A 126 -10.69 -4.96 -24.59
CA TRP A 126 -10.48 -5.99 -25.61
C TRP A 126 -11.74 -6.84 -25.88
N PHE A 127 -12.56 -7.08 -24.87
CA PHE A 127 -13.86 -7.74 -25.02
C PHE A 127 -14.80 -6.91 -25.91
N PHE A 128 -14.98 -5.62 -25.61
CA PHE A 128 -15.82 -4.74 -26.42
C PHE A 128 -15.25 -4.53 -27.83
N TYR A 129 -13.94 -4.44 -27.96
CA TYR A 129 -13.28 -4.38 -29.27
C TYR A 129 -13.57 -5.63 -30.12
N GLY A 130 -13.42 -6.83 -29.54
CA GLY A 130 -13.74 -8.10 -30.23
C GLY A 130 -15.24 -8.22 -30.56
N PHE A 131 -16.11 -7.83 -29.62
CA PHE A 131 -17.56 -7.83 -29.82
C PHE A 131 -17.99 -6.90 -30.96
N LEU A 132 -17.50 -5.66 -30.99
CA LEU A 132 -17.82 -4.68 -32.05
C LEU A 132 -17.28 -5.09 -33.42
N LYS A 133 -16.22 -5.89 -33.47
CA LYS A 133 -15.68 -6.45 -34.72
C LYS A 133 -16.26 -7.81 -35.13
N ASN A 134 -17.21 -8.38 -34.37
CA ASN A 134 -17.67 -9.77 -34.54
C ASN A 134 -16.52 -10.80 -34.55
N ASP A 135 -15.40 -10.49 -33.89
CA ASP A 135 -14.25 -11.39 -33.79
C ASP A 135 -14.26 -12.08 -32.42
N TYR A 136 -14.96 -13.21 -32.38
CA TYR A 136 -15.14 -14.02 -31.18
C TYR A 136 -13.84 -14.65 -30.67
N PHE A 137 -12.80 -14.80 -31.50
CA PHE A 137 -11.50 -15.31 -31.05
C PHE A 137 -10.77 -14.33 -30.13
N ILE A 138 -11.01 -13.02 -30.32
CA ILE A 138 -10.47 -11.98 -29.45
C ILE A 138 -11.34 -11.81 -28.20
N ALA A 139 -12.68 -11.90 -28.32
CA ALA A 139 -13.59 -11.71 -27.19
C ALA A 139 -13.55 -12.86 -26.17
N THR A 140 -13.47 -14.11 -26.62
CA THR A 140 -13.60 -15.31 -25.77
C THR A 140 -12.55 -15.42 -24.65
N PRO A 141 -11.24 -15.27 -24.90
CA PRO A 141 -10.24 -15.35 -23.82
C PRO A 141 -10.34 -14.18 -22.83
N ASN A 142 -10.85 -13.02 -23.26
CA ASN A 142 -10.99 -11.84 -22.41
C ASN A 142 -12.19 -11.93 -21.42
N ILE A 143 -13.20 -12.76 -21.71
CA ILE A 143 -14.31 -13.06 -20.78
C ILE A 143 -13.78 -13.71 -19.50
N LEU A 144 -12.83 -14.65 -19.62
CA LEU A 144 -12.20 -15.30 -18.46
C LEU A 144 -11.40 -14.29 -17.64
N GLY A 145 -10.64 -13.40 -18.29
CA GLY A 145 -9.91 -12.31 -17.62
C GLY A 145 -10.84 -11.37 -16.84
N PHE A 146 -12.01 -11.06 -17.39
CA PHE A 146 -13.04 -10.26 -16.73
C PHE A 146 -13.62 -10.94 -15.48
N LEU A 147 -13.96 -12.23 -15.58
CA LEU A 147 -14.48 -13.02 -14.46
C LEU A 147 -13.48 -13.11 -13.30
N PHE A 148 -12.21 -13.38 -13.61
CA PHE A 148 -11.14 -13.39 -12.60
C PHE A 148 -10.92 -12.00 -11.99
N GLY A 149 -10.97 -10.94 -12.80
CA GLY A 149 -10.84 -9.55 -12.34
C GLY A 149 -11.93 -9.12 -11.36
N ILE A 150 -13.20 -9.40 -11.69
CA ILE A 150 -14.34 -9.14 -10.79
C ILE A 150 -14.24 -9.98 -9.52
N ALA A 151 -13.90 -11.27 -9.63
CA ALA A 151 -13.73 -12.13 -8.46
C ALA A 151 -12.67 -11.55 -7.50
N GLN A 152 -11.54 -11.05 -8.02
CA GLN A 152 -10.52 -10.39 -7.20
C GLN A 152 -11.03 -9.09 -6.54
N MET A 153 -11.86 -8.30 -7.24
CA MET A 153 -12.47 -7.07 -6.73
C MET A 153 -13.48 -7.34 -5.60
N LEU A 154 -14.31 -8.37 -5.75
CA LEU A 154 -15.29 -8.78 -4.75
C LEU A 154 -14.60 -9.37 -3.51
N LEU A 155 -13.58 -10.20 -3.72
CA LEU A 155 -12.78 -10.75 -2.63
C LEU A 155 -12.12 -9.64 -1.81
N TYR A 156 -11.60 -8.59 -2.48
CA TYR A 156 -11.06 -7.39 -1.82
C TYR A 156 -12.09 -6.75 -0.89
N ILE A 157 -13.32 -6.51 -1.37
CA ILE A 157 -14.35 -5.80 -0.62
C ILE A 157 -14.76 -6.60 0.62
N ILE A 158 -14.97 -7.91 0.45
CA ILE A 158 -15.33 -8.82 1.54
C ILE A 158 -14.21 -8.87 2.59
N TYR A 159 -12.95 -8.95 2.16
CA TYR A 159 -11.82 -9.09 3.07
C TYR A 159 -11.46 -7.78 3.79
N LYS A 160 -11.58 -6.64 3.11
CA LYS A 160 -11.41 -5.30 3.70
C LYS A 160 -12.44 -5.04 4.80
N ASN A 161 -13.68 -5.51 4.62
CA ASN A 161 -14.73 -5.37 5.64
C ASN A 161 -14.48 -6.27 6.86
N LYS A 162 -14.05 -7.53 6.67
CA LYS A 162 -13.72 -8.41 7.81
C LYS A 162 -12.54 -7.91 8.66
N LYS A 163 -11.56 -7.25 8.04
CA LYS A 163 -10.41 -6.71 8.77
C LYS A 163 -10.78 -5.55 9.70
N LYS A 164 -11.82 -4.78 9.37
CA LYS A 164 -12.36 -3.72 10.24
C LYS A 164 -12.97 -4.29 11.53
N GLU A 165 -13.67 -5.43 11.43
CA GLU A 165 -14.31 -6.07 12.60
C GLU A 165 -13.30 -6.73 13.54
N VAL A 166 -12.28 -7.41 13.00
CA VAL A 166 -11.25 -8.09 13.82
C VAL A 166 -10.38 -7.09 14.60
N GLY A 167 -10.00 -5.96 13.97
CA GLY A 167 -9.23 -4.92 14.66
C GLY A 167 -9.99 -4.22 15.79
N LEU A 168 -11.32 -4.11 15.66
CA LEU A 168 -12.17 -3.54 16.69
C LEU A 168 -12.28 -4.47 17.91
N HIS A 169 -12.48 -5.77 17.67
CA HIS A 169 -12.63 -6.77 18.73
C HIS A 169 -11.32 -7.07 19.48
N GLU A 170 -10.16 -6.94 18.83
CA GLU A 170 -8.85 -7.13 19.47
C GLU A 170 -8.49 -5.90 20.34
N SER A 171 -8.80 -4.69 19.87
CA SER A 171 -8.63 -3.47 20.67
C SER A 171 -9.51 -3.46 21.92
N THR A 172 -10.75 -3.97 21.85
CA THR A 172 -11.62 -4.10 23.03
C THR A 172 -11.08 -5.10 24.05
N ARG A 173 -10.58 -6.27 23.60
CA ARG A 173 -10.00 -7.26 24.53
C ARG A 173 -8.74 -6.79 25.24
N VAL A 174 -7.87 -6.03 24.57
CA VAL A 174 -6.64 -5.51 25.21
C VAL A 174 -6.96 -4.49 26.29
N VAL A 175 -8.02 -3.68 26.10
CA VAL A 175 -8.51 -2.73 27.11
C VAL A 175 -9.15 -3.47 28.29
N ASP A 176 -9.90 -4.55 28.04
CA ASP A 176 -10.46 -5.38 29.11
C ASP A 176 -9.37 -6.13 29.91
N LEU A 177 -8.35 -6.70 29.26
CA LEU A 177 -7.25 -7.37 29.97
C LEU A 177 -6.44 -6.41 30.82
N SER A 178 -6.10 -5.23 30.28
CA SER A 178 -5.34 -4.21 31.02
C SER A 178 -6.11 -3.63 32.21
N THR A 179 -7.44 -3.53 32.11
CA THR A 179 -8.27 -3.12 33.27
C THR A 179 -8.39 -4.20 34.34
N LEU A 180 -8.34 -5.48 33.97
CA LEU A 180 -8.29 -6.59 34.93
C LEU A 180 -6.94 -6.64 35.67
N GLU A 181 -5.83 -6.49 34.96
CA GLU A 181 -4.49 -6.46 35.56
C GLU A 181 -4.32 -5.29 36.55
N MET A 182 -4.87 -4.11 36.22
CA MET A 182 -4.88 -2.96 37.14
C MET A 182 -5.67 -3.24 38.42
N LYS A 183 -6.78 -3.98 38.31
CA LYS A 183 -7.62 -4.35 39.45
C LYS A 183 -6.99 -5.45 40.30
N GLU A 184 -6.19 -6.33 39.69
CA GLU A 184 -5.44 -7.37 40.37
C GLU A 184 -4.24 -6.77 41.12
N ASN A 185 -3.40 -5.96 40.46
CA ASN A 185 -2.29 -5.25 41.11
C ASN A 185 -2.74 -4.32 42.24
N SER A 186 -3.90 -3.68 42.10
CA SER A 186 -4.50 -2.89 43.18
C SER A 186 -4.90 -3.72 44.40
N LYS A 187 -5.23 -5.00 44.24
CA LYS A 187 -5.56 -5.89 45.37
C LYS A 187 -4.31 -6.48 46.01
N THR A 188 -3.31 -6.85 45.20
CA THR A 188 -2.05 -7.42 45.68
C THR A 188 -1.21 -6.40 46.43
N GLY A 189 -1.15 -5.15 45.95
CA GLY A 189 -0.44 -4.07 46.65
C GLY A 189 -1.05 -3.68 48.01
N VAL A 190 -2.34 -3.95 48.22
CA VAL A 190 -3.00 -3.74 49.53
C VAL A 190 -2.70 -4.88 50.50
N LEU A 191 -2.43 -6.09 50.00
CA LEU A 191 -2.07 -7.24 50.84
C LEU A 191 -0.62 -7.15 51.33
N ASP A 192 0.32 -6.77 50.46
CA ASP A 192 1.74 -6.59 50.86
C ASP A 192 1.92 -5.48 51.92
N GLN A 193 1.20 -4.36 51.79
CA GLN A 193 1.25 -3.29 52.81
C GLN A 193 0.70 -3.73 54.18
N SER A 194 -0.25 -4.66 54.21
CA SER A 194 -0.83 -5.17 55.46
C SER A 194 0.07 -6.17 56.19
N GLU A 195 0.99 -6.83 55.48
CA GLU A 195 1.99 -7.73 56.09
C GLU A 195 3.18 -6.94 56.65
N ASP A 196 3.67 -5.92 55.95
CA ASP A 196 4.80 -5.10 56.40
C ASP A 196 4.48 -4.29 57.68
N ASP A 197 3.27 -3.74 57.78
CA ASP A 197 2.82 -3.02 58.99
C ASP A 197 2.73 -3.96 60.21
N ASN A 198 2.36 -5.23 60.01
CA ASN A 198 2.29 -6.23 61.09
C ASN A 198 3.67 -6.69 61.56
N ILE A 199 4.68 -6.66 60.70
CA ILE A 199 6.06 -7.07 61.03
C ILE A 199 6.75 -5.96 61.83
N GLN A 200 6.62 -4.69 61.44
CA GLN A 200 7.22 -3.56 62.16
C GLN A 200 6.69 -3.40 63.58
N VAL A 201 5.38 -3.58 63.80
CA VAL A 201 4.77 -3.50 65.15
C VAL A 201 5.33 -4.59 66.09
N ASN A 202 5.68 -5.77 65.56
CA ASN A 202 6.19 -6.88 66.35
C ASN A 202 7.68 -6.76 66.69
N GLU A 203 8.44 -6.00 65.91
CA GLU A 203 9.87 -5.79 66.13
C GLU A 203 10.12 -4.73 67.23
N ASP A 204 9.34 -3.65 67.24
CA ASP A 204 9.42 -2.60 68.27
C ASP A 204 9.00 -3.08 69.67
N ALA A 205 8.11 -4.07 69.77
CA ALA A 205 7.71 -4.65 71.04
C ALA A 205 8.83 -5.44 71.75
N ARG A 206 9.89 -5.82 71.03
CA ARG A 206 10.97 -6.69 71.54
C ARG A 206 12.16 -5.91 72.12
N HIS A 207 12.19 -4.58 72.02
CA HIS A 207 13.31 -3.74 72.46
C HIS A 207 12.95 -2.80 73.62
N LYS A 208 12.27 -3.32 74.66
CA LYS A 208 12.19 -2.61 75.96
C LYS A 208 13.41 -2.96 76.83
N PRO A 209 14.23 -1.98 77.26
CA PRO A 209 15.34 -2.25 78.17
C PRO A 209 14.83 -2.64 79.56
N ILE A 210 15.45 -3.67 80.12
CA ILE A 210 15.22 -4.17 81.48
C ILE A 210 15.77 -3.13 82.45
N GLN A 211 14.90 -2.50 83.23
CA GLN A 211 15.27 -1.60 84.34
C GLN A 211 15.91 -2.42 85.48
N PRO A 212 17.07 -2.03 86.03
CA PRO A 212 17.65 -2.70 87.19
C PRO A 212 16.86 -2.37 88.47
N SER A 213 16.58 -3.38 89.27
CA SER A 213 15.92 -3.29 90.57
C SER A 213 16.77 -2.56 91.61
N GLU A 214 16.25 -1.47 92.18
CA GLU A 214 16.81 -0.85 93.38
C GLU A 214 16.67 -1.79 94.59
N SER A 215 17.79 -2.10 95.23
CA SER A 215 17.86 -2.85 96.49
C SER A 215 17.92 -1.87 97.67
N ASN A 216 16.88 -1.88 98.51
CA ASN A 216 16.83 -1.17 99.78
C ASN A 216 17.73 -1.84 100.83
N VAL A 217 18.75 -1.11 101.32
CA VAL A 217 19.23 -1.09 102.72
C VAL A 217 19.73 0.32 103.02
#